data_AF-A0A9K3PFQ1-F1
#
_entry.id   AF-A0A9K3PFQ1-F1
#
_cell.length_a   1.000
_cell.length_b   1.000
_cell.length_c   1.000
_cell.angle_alpha   90.00
_cell.angle_beta   90.00
_cell.angle_gamma   90.00
#
_symmetry.space_group_name_H-M   'P 1'
#
loop_
_entity.id
_entity.type
_entity.pdbx_description
1 polymer ?
#
loop_
_entity_poly.entity_id
_entity_poly.type
_entity_poly.pdbx_seq_one_letter_code
_entity_poly.pdbx_strand_id
1 'polypeptide(L)'
;MHKKMFGAMGLTFDKQTIVATALTGAAAVSINGETTAKAFALNREIRNELDEFRNTYLVFVDEISFALYQDIESLNQKMKETLDNPMEPFGGVPSVFSGDFTQLSPVGGVRLEFIDLFMELKNNH
;
A
#
# COMPACT_ATOMS: atom_id res chain seq x y z
N MET A 1 -9.46 15.32 16.43
CA MET A 1 -10.42 14.22 16.70
C MET A 1 -9.71 12.88 16.85
N HIS A 2 -8.82 12.50 15.92
CA HIS A 2 -8.11 11.21 15.91
C HIS A 2 -7.24 10.92 17.15
N LYS A 3 -6.44 11.88 17.64
CA LYS A 3 -5.59 11.68 18.84
C LYS A 3 -6.33 11.22 20.10
N LYS A 4 -7.60 11.63 20.30
CA LYS A 4 -8.39 11.21 21.47
C LYS A 4 -8.90 9.78 21.36
N MET A 5 -9.17 9.29 20.14
CA MET A 5 -9.70 7.95 19.91
C MET A 5 -8.60 6.89 20.06
N PHE A 6 -7.45 7.10 19.42
CA PHE A 6 -6.29 6.19 19.53
C PHE A 6 -5.65 6.25 20.93
N GLY A 7 -5.59 7.43 21.55
CA GLY A 7 -5.10 7.57 22.92
C GLY A 7 -5.92 6.81 23.95
N ALA A 8 -7.24 6.66 23.75
CA ALA A 8 -8.10 5.84 24.61
C ALA A 8 -7.86 4.32 24.46
N MET A 9 -7.27 3.90 23.32
CA MET A 9 -6.86 2.51 23.06
C MET A 9 -5.39 2.25 23.43
N GLY A 10 -4.68 3.25 23.99
CA GLY A 10 -3.25 3.15 24.26
C GLY A 10 -2.37 3.17 23.00
N LEU A 11 -2.90 3.64 21.88
CA LEU A 11 -2.22 3.68 20.59
C LEU A 11 -1.77 5.10 20.27
N THR A 12 -0.56 5.23 19.72
CA THR A 12 -0.08 6.49 19.16
C THR A 12 -0.58 6.59 17.72
N PHE A 13 -1.31 7.67 17.39
CA PHE A 13 -1.64 7.98 16.00
C PHE A 13 -0.50 8.76 15.37
N ASP A 14 0.23 8.10 14.48
CA ASP A 14 1.35 8.64 13.72
C ASP A 14 1.19 8.35 12.22
N LYS A 15 2.24 8.69 11.45
CA LYS A 15 2.27 8.49 9.99
C LYS A 15 2.22 7.02 9.56
N GLN A 16 2.52 6.08 10.45
CA GLN A 16 2.48 4.65 10.17
C GLN A 16 1.16 4.01 10.61
N THR A 17 0.33 4.71 11.39
CA THR A 17 -1.02 4.22 11.75
C THR A 17 -1.95 4.14 10.55
N ILE A 18 -1.89 5.16 9.67
CA ILE A 18 -2.55 5.17 8.36
C ILE A 18 -1.49 5.56 7.34
N VAL A 19 -1.09 4.62 6.50
CA VAL A 19 -0.05 4.80 5.50
C VAL A 19 -0.72 5.24 4.20
N ALA A 20 -0.62 6.53 3.86
CA ALA A 20 -1.14 7.09 2.62
C ALA A 20 0.00 7.28 1.60
N THR A 21 -0.14 6.61 0.45
CA THR A 21 0.88 6.58 -0.60
C THR A 21 0.25 6.76 -1.98
N ALA A 22 1.07 7.07 -2.98
CA ALA A 22 0.65 7.09 -4.38
C ALA A 22 1.72 6.51 -5.30
N LEU A 23 1.33 6.07 -6.50
CA LEU A 23 2.32 5.55 -7.47
C LEU A 23 3.19 6.64 -8.10
N THR A 24 2.66 7.85 -8.26
CA THR A 24 3.41 8.98 -8.84
C THR A 24 3.91 9.94 -7.76
N GLY A 25 5.05 10.59 -8.00
CA GLY A 25 5.60 11.59 -7.09
C GLY A 25 4.70 12.81 -6.91
N ALA A 26 4.03 13.26 -7.99
CA ALA A 26 3.13 14.41 -7.93
C ALA A 26 1.88 14.13 -7.08
N ALA A 27 1.28 12.95 -7.23
CA ALA A 27 0.14 12.54 -6.40
C ALA A 27 0.56 12.34 -4.95
N ALA A 28 1.72 11.72 -4.71
CA ALA A 28 2.25 11.51 -3.36
C ALA A 28 2.42 12.84 -2.59
N VAL A 29 2.96 13.88 -3.24
CA VAL A 29 3.05 15.23 -2.66
C VAL A 29 1.67 15.82 -2.37
N SER A 30 0.70 15.61 -3.26
CA SER A 30 -0.66 16.16 -3.14
C SER A 30 -1.41 15.61 -1.93
N ILE A 31 -1.16 14.35 -1.56
CA ILE A 31 -1.73 13.71 -0.36
C ILE A 31 -0.85 13.87 0.90
N ASN A 32 0.20 14.69 0.82
CA ASN A 32 1.22 14.84 1.89
C ASN A 32 1.78 13.49 2.37
N GLY A 33 1.95 12.56 1.43
CA GLY A 33 2.46 11.22 1.64
C GLY A 33 3.79 11.00 0.91
N GLU A 34 4.05 9.74 0.57
CA GLU A 34 5.21 9.36 -0.22
C GLU A 34 4.86 8.33 -1.29
N THR A 35 5.79 8.08 -2.21
CA THR A 35 5.53 7.09 -3.26
C THR A 35 5.45 5.69 -2.66
N THR A 36 4.57 4.83 -3.19
CA THR A 36 4.41 3.44 -2.72
C THR A 36 5.75 2.68 -2.76
N ALA A 37 6.55 2.90 -3.81
CA ALA A 37 7.90 2.33 -3.93
C ALA A 37 8.84 2.76 -2.79
N LYS A 38 8.69 3.98 -2.28
CA LYS A 38 9.47 4.48 -1.15
C LYS A 38 8.93 3.97 0.18
N ALA A 39 7.61 4.02 0.38
CA ALA A 39 6.96 3.59 1.61
C ALA A 39 7.26 2.12 1.92
N PHE A 40 7.16 1.23 0.93
CA PHE A 40 7.38 -0.20 1.12
C PHE A 40 8.76 -0.66 0.67
N ALA A 41 9.69 0.25 0.38
CA ALA A 41 11.05 -0.11 -0.05
C ALA A 41 11.08 -1.15 -1.19
N LEU A 42 10.18 -1.03 -2.18
CA LEU A 42 9.98 -2.05 -3.24
C LEU A 42 11.27 -2.40 -4.01
N ASN A 43 12.24 -1.48 -4.05
CA ASN A 43 13.52 -1.63 -4.74
C ASN A 43 14.72 -1.94 -3.81
N ARG A 44 14.48 -2.27 -2.53
CA ARG A 44 15.55 -2.52 -1.54
C ARG A 44 15.26 -3.76 -0.71
N GLU A 45 16.29 -4.41 -0.19
CA GLU A 45 16.13 -5.46 0.82
C GLU A 45 15.53 -4.88 2.11
N ILE A 46 14.51 -5.54 2.66
CA ILE A 46 13.96 -5.16 3.97
C ILE A 46 15.02 -5.48 5.01
N ARG A 47 15.52 -4.46 5.71
CA ARG A 47 16.32 -4.64 6.91
C ARG A 47 15.64 -3.87 8.03
N ASN A 48 14.97 -4.60 8.93
CA ASN A 48 14.41 -4.12 10.19
C ASN A 48 13.19 -3.17 10.10
N GLU A 49 12.36 -3.25 9.05
CA GLU A 49 11.15 -2.39 8.91
C GLU A 49 9.92 -2.95 9.64
N LEU A 50 9.97 -4.20 10.14
CA LEU A 50 8.88 -4.86 10.88
C LEU A 50 8.31 -3.99 12.00
N ASP A 51 9.19 -3.30 12.75
CA ASP A 51 8.78 -2.45 13.86
C ASP A 51 8.07 -1.17 13.41
N GLU A 52 8.38 -0.63 12.24
CA GLU A 52 7.78 0.61 11.74
C GLU A 52 6.33 0.40 11.30
N PHE A 53 6.00 -0.77 10.76
CA PHE A 53 4.68 -1.07 10.21
C PHE A 53 3.77 -1.85 11.16
N ARG A 54 4.28 -2.29 12.31
CA ARG A 54 3.52 -3.11 13.30
C ARG A 54 2.20 -2.50 13.75
N ASN A 55 2.10 -1.16 13.74
CA ASN A 55 0.90 -0.43 14.15
C ASN A 55 0.08 0.11 12.95
N THR A 56 0.29 -0.43 11.74
CA THR A 56 -0.47 -0.02 10.55
C THR A 56 -1.88 -0.59 10.61
N TYR A 57 -2.88 0.29 10.59
CA TYR A 57 -4.30 -0.10 10.57
C TYR A 57 -4.91 -0.05 9.17
N LEU A 58 -4.34 0.77 8.28
CA LEU A 58 -4.87 1.02 6.95
C LEU A 58 -3.74 1.47 6.02
N VAL A 59 -3.70 0.88 4.83
CA VAL A 59 -2.89 1.36 3.72
C VAL A 59 -3.79 1.95 2.64
N PHE A 60 -3.47 3.15 2.19
CA PHE A 60 -4.11 3.80 1.06
C PHE A 60 -3.08 3.96 -0.06
N VAL A 61 -3.43 3.49 -1.25
CA VAL A 61 -2.60 3.61 -2.45
C VAL A 61 -3.41 4.35 -3.51
N ASP A 62 -3.05 5.60 -3.76
CA ASP A 62 -3.65 6.45 -4.78
C ASP A 62 -2.95 6.27 -6.14
N GLU A 63 -3.66 6.67 -7.19
CA GLU A 63 -3.23 6.56 -8.58
C GLU A 63 -2.87 5.12 -9.01
N ILE A 64 -3.62 4.13 -8.51
CA ILE A 64 -3.41 2.70 -8.80
C ILE A 64 -3.56 2.37 -10.30
N SER A 65 -4.22 3.24 -11.07
CA SER A 65 -4.38 3.10 -12.52
C SER A 65 -3.05 3.17 -13.29
N PHE A 66 -1.98 3.69 -12.66
CA PHE A 66 -0.62 3.68 -13.17
C PHE A 66 0.19 2.43 -12.77
N ALA A 67 -0.40 1.46 -12.08
CA ALA A 67 0.27 0.22 -11.70
C ALA A 67 0.45 -0.73 -12.88
N LEU A 68 1.59 -1.40 -12.93
CA LEU A 68 1.72 -2.68 -13.60
C LEU A 68 1.26 -3.80 -12.64
N TYR A 69 0.86 -4.94 -13.20
CA TYR A 69 0.54 -6.14 -12.40
C TYR A 69 1.68 -6.51 -11.42
N GLN A 70 2.92 -6.43 -11.91
CA GLN A 70 4.13 -6.73 -11.13
C GLN A 70 4.33 -5.77 -9.95
N ASP A 71 3.85 -4.52 -10.04
CA ASP A 71 3.94 -3.57 -8.94
C ASP A 71 3.03 -4.00 -7.79
N ILE A 72 1.84 -4.52 -8.10
CA ILE A 72 0.87 -5.02 -7.10
C ILE A 72 1.36 -6.33 -6.47
N GLU A 73 1.87 -7.26 -7.28
CA GLU A 73 2.46 -8.50 -6.78
C GLU A 73 3.64 -8.20 -5.86
N SER A 74 4.54 -7.31 -6.28
CA SER A 74 5.69 -6.89 -5.47
C SER A 74 5.24 -6.23 -4.17
N LEU A 75 4.24 -5.34 -4.21
CA LEU A 75 3.67 -4.72 -3.02
C LEU A 75 3.06 -5.76 -2.07
N ASN A 76 2.30 -6.72 -2.58
CA ASN A 76 1.69 -7.79 -1.78
C ASN A 76 2.76 -8.60 -1.05
N GLN A 77 3.78 -9.09 -1.76
CA GLN A 77 4.90 -9.84 -1.16
C GLN A 77 5.65 -9.00 -0.14
N LYS A 78 5.89 -7.72 -0.45
CA LYS A 78 6.58 -6.82 0.46
C LYS A 78 5.82 -6.60 1.76
N MET A 79 4.51 -6.37 1.67
CA MET A 79 3.67 -6.19 2.85
C MET A 79 3.59 -7.47 3.67
N LYS A 80 3.51 -8.64 3.04
CA LYS A 80 3.59 -9.95 3.69
C LYS A 80 4.90 -10.12 4.49
N GLU A 81 6.03 -9.75 3.90
CA GLU A 81 7.34 -9.77 4.56
C GLU A 81 7.44 -8.71 5.68
N THR A 82 7.04 -7.47 5.41
CA THR A 82 7.12 -6.34 6.35
C THR A 82 6.16 -6.46 7.53
N LEU A 83 5.07 -7.23 7.41
CA LEU A 83 4.08 -7.43 8.47
C LEU A 83 4.17 -8.84 9.11
N ASP A 84 5.14 -9.66 8.68
CA ASP A 84 5.32 -11.06 9.12
C ASP A 84 4.03 -11.89 9.06
N ASN A 85 3.29 -11.73 7.95
CA ASN A 85 2.01 -12.41 7.74
C ASN A 85 1.87 -12.90 6.29
N PRO A 86 2.63 -13.95 5.90
CA PRO A 86 2.74 -14.39 4.50
C PRO A 86 1.46 -15.02 3.94
N MET A 87 0.55 -15.46 4.81
CA MET A 87 -0.68 -16.15 4.41
C MET A 87 -1.79 -15.20 4.02
N GLU A 88 -1.79 -13.97 4.55
CA GLU A 88 -2.84 -12.99 4.29
C GLU A 88 -2.44 -12.03 3.16
N PRO A 89 -3.35 -11.69 2.23
CA PRO A 89 -3.13 -10.63 1.25
C PRO A 89 -2.66 -9.34 1.92
N PHE A 90 -1.63 -8.71 1.36
CA PHE A 90 -1.06 -7.46 1.87
C PHE A 90 -0.71 -7.55 3.37
N GLY A 91 -0.26 -8.72 3.85
CA GLY A 91 0.10 -8.95 5.25
C GLY A 91 -1.09 -8.85 6.22
N GLY A 92 -2.33 -8.93 5.72
CA GLY A 92 -3.55 -8.85 6.53
C GLY A 92 -3.96 -7.43 6.93
N VAL A 93 -3.29 -6.41 6.39
CA VAL A 93 -3.67 -5.02 6.63
C VAL A 93 -4.72 -4.58 5.60
N PRO A 94 -5.86 -4.02 6.06
CA PRO A 94 -6.85 -3.42 5.17
C PRO A 94 -6.18 -2.43 4.22
N SER A 95 -6.37 -2.66 2.92
CA SER A 95 -5.72 -1.88 1.86
C SER A 95 -6.80 -1.30 0.94
N VAL A 96 -6.71 0.01 0.69
CA VAL A 96 -7.63 0.76 -0.17
C VAL A 96 -6.86 1.28 -1.38
N PHE A 97 -7.31 0.87 -2.56
CA PHE A 97 -6.74 1.29 -3.83
C PHE A 97 -7.67 2.30 -4.49
N SER A 98 -7.12 3.44 -4.87
CA SER A 98 -7.82 4.54 -5.53
C SER A 98 -7.13 4.86 -6.85
N GLY A 99 -7.92 5.17 -7.88
CA GLY A 99 -7.41 5.60 -9.17
C GLY A 99 -8.48 5.56 -10.24
N ASP A 100 -8.19 6.21 -11.35
CA ASP A 100 -9.07 6.28 -12.51
C ASP A 100 -8.46 5.54 -13.70
N PHE A 101 -9.00 4.35 -13.97
CA PHE A 101 -8.57 3.49 -15.08
C PHE A 101 -9.02 4.00 -16.46
N THR A 102 -9.71 5.14 -16.54
CA THR A 102 -10.01 5.79 -17.82
C THR A 102 -8.91 6.79 -18.25
N GLN A 103 -7.94 7.07 -17.38
CA GLN A 103 -6.74 7.87 -17.68
C GLN A 103 -5.68 7.09 -18.48
N LEU A 104 -4.57 7.76 -18.81
CA LEU A 104 -3.44 7.20 -19.57
C LEU A 104 -2.97 5.84 -19.02
N SER A 105 -2.70 4.90 -19.92
CA SER A 105 -2.12 3.61 -19.56
C SER A 105 -0.71 3.79 -18.97
N PRO A 106 -0.28 2.89 -18.05
CA PRO A 106 1.07 2.91 -17.51
C PRO A 106 2.12 2.79 -18.62
N VAL A 107 3.28 3.41 -18.38
CA VAL A 107 4.36 3.48 -19.37
C VAL A 107 5.15 2.18 -19.38
N GLY A 108 5.18 1.49 -20.52
CA GLY A 108 6.16 0.42 -20.77
C GLY A 108 5.80 -0.99 -20.29
N GLY A 109 4.54 -1.31 -20.02
CA GLY A 109 4.14 -2.65 -19.58
C GLY A 109 2.67 -3.00 -19.78
N VAL A 110 2.27 -4.17 -19.29
CA VAL A 110 0.87 -4.61 -19.27
C VAL A 110 0.15 -3.90 -18.14
N ARG A 111 -0.91 -3.18 -18.50
CA ARG A 111 -1.78 -2.48 -17.56
C ARG A 111 -2.42 -3.46 -16.59
N LEU A 112 -2.45 -3.10 -15.31
CA LEU A 112 -3.34 -3.73 -14.34
C LEU A 112 -4.80 -3.45 -14.75
N GLU A 113 -5.55 -4.46 -15.15
CA GLU A 113 -7.00 -4.31 -15.31
C GLU A 113 -7.68 -4.43 -13.94
N PHE A 114 -8.86 -3.80 -13.78
CA PHE A 114 -9.62 -3.87 -12.52
C PHE A 114 -9.88 -5.32 -12.08
N ILE A 115 -10.03 -6.22 -13.05
CA ILE A 115 -10.22 -7.65 -12.78
C ILE A 115 -8.98 -8.31 -12.18
N ASP A 116 -7.78 -7.88 -12.56
CA ASP A 116 -6.52 -8.46 -12.03
C ASP A 116 -6.35 -8.10 -10.56
N LEU A 117 -6.62 -6.84 -10.19
CA LEU A 117 -6.63 -6.40 -8.80
C LEU A 117 -7.66 -7.17 -7.97
N PHE A 118 -8.86 -7.36 -8.52
CA PHE A 118 -9.92 -8.10 -7.86
C PHE A 118 -9.58 -9.60 -7.69
N MET A 119 -8.91 -10.20 -8.68
CA MET A 119 -8.45 -11.58 -8.61
C MET A 119 -7.32 -11.75 -7.59
N GLU A 120 -6.37 -10.82 -7.51
CA GLU A 120 -5.31 -10.83 -6.48
C GLU A 120 -5.92 -10.73 -5.06
N LEU A 121 -6.97 -9.93 -4.90
CA LEU A 121 -7.74 -9.83 -3.65
C LEU A 121 -8.55 -11.10 -3.34
N LYS A 122 -8.99 -11.86 -4.35
CA LYS A 122 -9.84 -13.06 -4.16
C LYS A 122 -9.10 -14.38 -4.11
N ASN A 123 -7.97 -14.51 -4.79
CA ASN A 123 -7.26 -15.79 -4.97
C ASN A 123 -6.49 -16.28 -3.72
N ASN A 124 -6.72 -15.66 -2.56
CA ASN A 124 -6.14 -16.04 -1.27
C ASN A 124 -7.21 -16.46 -0.24
N HIS A 125 -8.41 -16.87 -0.69
CA HIS A 125 -9.45 -17.50 0.12
C HIS A 125 -9.68 -18.97 -0.28
#